data_AF-O93305-F1
#
_entry.id   AF-O93305-F1
#
_cell.length_a   1.000
_cell.length_b   1.000
_cell.length_c   1.000
_cell.angle_alpha   90.00
_cell.angle_beta   90.00
_cell.angle_gamma   90.00
#
_symmetry.space_group_name_H-M   'P 1'
#
loop_
_entity.id
_entity.type
_entity.pdbx_description
1 polymer ?
#
loop_
_entity_poly.entity_id
_entity_poly.type
_entity_poly.pdbx_seq_one_letter_code
_entity_poly.pdbx_strand_id
1 'polypeptide(L)' 'ILNHCILVVITTMFPTEFTPEAHVSLDKFLSAVALSLADRYR' A
#
# COMPACT_ATOMS: atom_id res chain seq x y z
N ILE A 1 4.92 -2.06 -8.55
CA ILE A 1 6.25 -2.27 -7.91
C ILE A 1 6.34 -1.52 -6.59
N LEU A 2 6.25 -0.17 -6.56
CA LEU A 2 6.33 0.60 -5.30
C LEU A 2 5.32 0.15 -4.22
N ASN A 3 4.05 -0.02 -4.59
CA ASN A 3 2.99 -0.49 -3.67
C ASN A 3 3.38 -1.82 -2.99
N HIS A 4 3.83 -2.80 -3.79
CA HIS A 4 4.24 -4.10 -3.28
C HIS A 4 5.47 -4.03 -2.37
N CYS A 5 6.47 -3.22 -2.70
CA CYS A 5 7.65 -3.04 -1.85
C CYS A 5 7.30 -2.47 -0.47
N ILE A 6 6.41 -1.47 -0.42
CA ILE A 6 5.96 -0.85 0.84
C ILE A 6 5.15 -1.86 1.67
N LEU A 7 4.27 -2.62 1.01
CA LEU A 7 3.46 -3.67 1.63
C LEU A 7 4.32 -4.75 2.29
N VAL A 8 5.33 -5.26 1.59
CA VAL A 8 6.25 -6.27 2.13
C VAL A 8 7.01 -5.74 3.34
N VAL A 9 7.50 -4.49 3.30
CA VAL A 9 8.20 -3.86 4.43
C VAL A 9 7.29 -3.72 5.65
N ILE A 10 6.05 -3.25 5.47
CA ILE A 10 5.12 -3.10 6.59
C ILE A 10 4.73 -4.46 7.17
N THR A 11 4.51 -5.46 6.30
CA THR A 11 4.19 -6.84 6.73
C THR A 11 5.35 -7.47 7.51
N THR A 12 6.61 -7.19 7.14
CA THR A 12 7.79 -7.70 7.84
C THR A 12 8.11 -6.93 9.12
N MET A 13 7.76 -5.65 9.21
CA MET A 13 8.00 -4.82 10.39
C MET A 13 6.94 -5.01 11.49
N PHE A 14 5.69 -5.33 11.12
CA PHE A 14 4.57 -5.53 12.04
C PHE A 14 3.80 -6.84 11.78
N PRO A 15 4.45 -8.02 11.82
CA PRO A 15 3.85 -9.28 11.39
C PRO A 15 2.64 -9.73 12.24
N THR A 16 2.54 -9.30 13.50
CA THR A 16 1.46 -9.70 14.44
C THR A 16 0.29 -8.73 14.48
N GLU A 17 0.50 -7.47 14.09
CA GLU A 17 -0.49 -6.39 14.14
C GLU A 17 -1.10 -6.11 12.76
N PHE A 18 -0.55 -6.73 11.71
CA PHE A 18 -1.00 -6.53 10.34
C PHE A 18 -2.19 -7.44 10.02
N THR A 19 -3.37 -6.97 10.41
CA THR A 19 -4.63 -7.69 10.13
C THR A 19 -4.97 -7.65 8.62
N PRO A 20 -5.81 -8.58 8.14
CA PRO A 20 -6.25 -8.58 6.74
C PRO A 20 -6.97 -7.29 6.35
N GLU A 21 -7.70 -6.67 7.28
CA GLU A 21 -8.40 -5.40 7.06
C GLU A 21 -7.40 -4.25 6.89
N ALA A 22 -6.36 -4.21 7.71
CA ALA A 22 -5.28 -3.22 7.60
C ALA A 22 -4.54 -3.36 6.27
N HIS A 23 -4.22 -4.59 5.87
CA HIS A 23 -3.59 -4.90 4.58
C HIS A 23 -4.40 -4.37 3.38
N VAL A 24 -5.70 -4.68 3.34
CA VAL A 24 -6.60 -4.23 2.27
C VAL A 24 -6.78 -2.71 2.28
N SER A 25 -6.85 -2.08 3.45
CA SER A 25 -6.98 -0.62 3.56
C SER A 25 -5.76 0.11 3.01
N LEU A 26 -4.56 -0.41 3.30
CA LEU A 26 -3.28 0.14 2.86
C LEU A 26 -3.11 -0.02 1.34
N ASP A 27 -3.45 -1.18 0.80
CA ASP A 27 -3.39 -1.44 -0.65
C ASP A 27 -4.31 -0.50 -1.44
N LYS A 28 -5.54 -0.28 -0.95
CA LYS A 28 -6.50 0.67 -1.54
C LYS A 28 -5.98 2.11 -1.48
N PHE A 29 -5.42 2.52 -0.36
CA PHE A 29 -4.83 3.85 -0.20
C PHE A 29 -3.68 4.07 -1.19
N LEU A 30 -2.72 3.14 -1.23
CA LEU A 30 -1.56 3.25 -2.11
C LEU A 30 -1.94 3.20 -3.60
N SER A 31 -2.99 2.45 -3.95
CA SER A 31 -3.56 2.43 -5.30
C SER A 31 -4.18 3.78 -5.69
N ALA A 32 -4.94 4.42 -4.78
CA ALA A 32 -5.49 5.75 -5.00
C ALA A 32 -4.40 6.82 -5.11
N VAL A 33 -3.35 6.72 -4.29
CA VAL A 33 -2.17 7.59 -4.38
C VAL A 33 -1.50 7.44 -5.75
N ALA A 34 -1.21 6.21 -6.18
CA ALA A 34 -0.61 5.94 -7.48
C ALA A 34 -1.47 6.49 -8.64
N LEU A 35 -2.79 6.36 -8.55
CA LEU A 35 -3.72 6.95 -9.52
C LEU A 35 -3.62 8.48 -9.53
N SER A 36 -3.63 9.12 -8.36
CA SER A 36 -3.54 10.58 -8.24
C SER A 36 -2.22 11.15 -8.76
N LEU A 37 -1.11 10.42 -8.57
CA LEU A 37 0.17 10.79 -9.19
C LEU A 37 0.08 10.65 -10.70
N ALA A 38 -0.42 9.51 -11.21
CA ALA A 38 -0.55 9.29 -12.65
C ALA A 38 -1.48 10.30 -13.33
N ASP A 39 -2.47 10.83 -12.62
CA ASP A 39 -3.42 11.82 -13.13
C ASP A 39 -2.77 13.19 -13.41
N ARG A 40 -1.71 13.55 -12.67
CA ARG A 40 -0.92 14.79 -12.88
C ARG A 40 0.18 14.66 -13.94
N TYR A 41 0.52 13.44 -14.33
CA TYR A 41 1.51 13.14 -15.37
C TYR A 41 0.86 12.77 -16.71
N ARG A 42 -0.48 12.84 -16.81
CA ARG A 42 -1.23 12.94 -18.06
C ARG A 42 -1.34 14.39 -18.48
#